data_AF-A0A2J8UX25-F1
#
_entry.id   AF-A0A2J8UX25-F1
#
_cell.length_a   1.000
_cell.length_b   1.000
_cell.length_c   1.000
_cell.angle_alpha   90.00
_cell.angle_beta   90.00
_cell.angle_gamma   90.00
#
_symmetry.space_group_name_H-M   'P 1'
#
loop_
_entity.id
_entity.type
_entity.pdbx_description
1 polymer ?
#
loop_
_entity_poly.entity_id
_entity_poly.type
_entity_poly.pdbx_seq_one_letter_code
_entity_poly.pdbx_strand_id
1 'polypeptide(L)'
;MAVLIVTENYLEFGLETGFTNFSDSAMKFLEKQGLESQSPVSKLTFKFFLAIFCSLIGAFLTFPGLRLAQMHLDALNLATEKITQTLLHINFLAPLFMVLLWVKPITKDYIMNPPLGKESIPLMTEATFDTLRLWLIILLCALRLAMMRSHLQAYLNLAQKCVDQMKKEAGRISTVELQKMVARVFYYLCVIALQYVAPLVIIPGVFIQNLSLPYQWIIVYCPILFTLNYHQLKGK
;
A
#
# COMPACT_ATOMS: atom_id res chain seq x y z
N MET A 1 -10.90 -15.07 0.85
CA MET A 1 -12.32 -15.41 0.60
C MET A 1 -13.16 -14.19 0.24
N ALA A 2 -13.11 -13.08 1.00
CA ALA A 2 -13.87 -11.86 0.70
C ALA A 2 -13.60 -11.27 -0.71
N VAL A 3 -12.36 -11.28 -1.19
CA VAL A 3 -11.98 -10.78 -2.54
C VAL A 3 -12.69 -11.51 -3.69
N LEU A 4 -13.11 -12.77 -3.51
CA LEU A 4 -13.83 -13.54 -4.53
C LEU A 4 -15.33 -13.17 -4.62
N ILE A 5 -15.87 -12.57 -3.56
CA ILE A 5 -17.30 -12.24 -3.40
C ILE A 5 -17.56 -10.76 -3.66
N VAL A 6 -16.55 -9.90 -3.50
CA VAL A 6 -16.74 -8.45 -3.66
C VAL A 6 -16.84 -8.07 -5.13
N THR A 7 -17.96 -7.43 -5.48
CA THR A 7 -18.22 -6.83 -6.78
C THR A 7 -17.34 -5.59 -6.99
N GLU A 8 -16.78 -5.38 -8.18
CA GLU A 8 -15.88 -4.26 -8.49
C GLU A 8 -16.51 -2.86 -8.38
N ASN A 9 -17.83 -2.81 -8.24
CA ASN A 9 -18.54 -1.58 -7.88
C ASN A 9 -18.15 -1.06 -6.50
N TYR A 10 -17.53 -1.88 -5.63
CA TYR A 10 -17.16 -1.47 -4.28
C TYR A 10 -15.68 -1.10 -4.09
N LEU A 11 -14.75 -1.50 -4.97
CA LEU A 11 -13.32 -1.17 -4.83
C LEU A 11 -12.71 -0.57 -6.11
N GLU A 12 -11.97 0.53 -5.97
CA GLU A 12 -11.21 1.18 -7.05
C GLU A 12 -9.90 0.45 -7.40
N PHE A 13 -9.90 -0.89 -7.40
CA PHE A 13 -8.68 -1.64 -7.74
C PHE A 13 -8.49 -1.86 -9.25
N GLY A 14 -9.51 -1.57 -10.07
CA GLY A 14 -9.40 -1.67 -11.54
C GLY A 14 -9.12 -3.09 -12.03
N LEU A 15 -9.68 -4.10 -11.34
CA LEU A 15 -9.36 -5.50 -11.55
C LEU A 15 -9.84 -6.01 -12.93
N GLU A 16 -11.03 -5.62 -13.41
CA GLU A 16 -11.47 -5.93 -14.77
C GLU A 16 -10.55 -5.28 -15.82
N THR A 17 -10.17 -4.01 -15.65
CA THR A 17 -9.25 -3.32 -16.56
C THR A 17 -7.86 -3.98 -16.57
N GLY A 18 -7.37 -4.41 -15.40
CA GLY A 18 -6.13 -5.17 -15.30
C GLY A 18 -6.23 -6.53 -16.00
N PHE A 19 -7.35 -7.22 -15.85
CA PHE A 19 -7.62 -8.50 -16.52
C PHE A 19 -7.71 -8.34 -18.04
N THR A 20 -8.41 -7.32 -18.55
CA THR A 20 -8.50 -7.06 -20.00
C THR A 20 -7.12 -6.74 -20.58
N ASN A 21 -6.34 -5.88 -19.92
CA ASN A 21 -4.98 -5.55 -20.37
C ASN A 21 -4.04 -6.77 -20.37
N PHE A 22 -4.15 -7.61 -19.34
CA PHE A 22 -3.40 -8.87 -19.27
C PHE A 22 -3.82 -9.84 -20.36
N SER A 23 -5.13 -10.04 -20.56
CA SER A 23 -5.68 -10.92 -21.58
C SER A 23 -5.25 -10.47 -22.99
N ASP A 24 -5.35 -9.18 -23.29
CA ASP A 24 -4.91 -8.61 -24.57
C ASP A 24 -3.41 -8.78 -24.80
N SER A 25 -2.60 -8.60 -23.75
CA SER A 25 -1.14 -8.81 -23.83
C SER A 25 -0.79 -10.29 -24.00
N ALA A 26 -1.51 -11.18 -23.33
CA ALA A 26 -1.33 -12.63 -23.44
C ALA A 26 -1.73 -13.15 -24.83
N MET A 27 -2.82 -12.63 -25.40
CA MET A 27 -3.24 -12.94 -26.77
C MET A 27 -2.17 -12.53 -27.79
N LYS A 28 -1.65 -11.30 -27.70
CA LYS A 28 -0.56 -10.83 -28.57
C LYS A 28 0.72 -11.66 -28.45
N PHE A 29 1.01 -12.19 -27.26
CA PHE A 29 2.15 -13.08 -27.05
C PHE A 29 1.93 -14.46 -27.67
N LEU A 30 0.73 -15.03 -27.51
CA LEU A 30 0.35 -16.33 -28.08
C LEU A 30 0.28 -16.30 -29.61
N GLU A 31 -0.24 -15.22 -30.18
CA GLU A 31 -0.27 -14.97 -31.62
C GLU A 31 1.16 -14.96 -32.20
N LYS A 32 2.12 -14.32 -31.52
CA LYS A 32 3.54 -14.37 -31.89
C LYS A 32 4.17 -15.76 -31.80
N GLN A 33 3.58 -16.67 -31.02
CA GLN A 33 4.02 -18.06 -30.91
C GLN A 33 3.27 -19.00 -31.88
N GLY A 34 2.41 -18.46 -32.75
CA GLY A 34 1.66 -19.23 -33.76
C GLY A 34 0.50 -20.05 -33.19
N LEU A 35 0.06 -19.74 -31.96
CA LEU A 35 -1.06 -20.43 -31.31
C LEU A 35 -2.31 -19.54 -31.37
N GLU A 36 -3.23 -19.82 -32.30
CA GLU A 36 -4.56 -19.21 -32.30
C GLU A 36 -5.43 -19.88 -31.24
N SER A 37 -5.46 -19.33 -30.02
CA SER A 37 -6.32 -19.84 -28.95
C SER A 37 -7.37 -18.80 -28.53
N GLN A 38 -8.60 -19.28 -28.34
CA GLN A 38 -9.69 -18.54 -27.70
C GLN A 38 -9.27 -18.08 -26.29
N SER A 39 -9.68 -16.86 -25.91
CA SER A 39 -9.52 -16.23 -24.58
C SER A 39 -8.70 -17.06 -23.57
N PRO A 40 -7.39 -16.80 -23.42
CA PRO A 40 -6.46 -17.73 -22.79
C PRO A 40 -6.70 -17.99 -21.30
N VAL A 41 -7.51 -17.17 -20.60
CA VAL A 41 -7.80 -17.34 -19.16
C VAL A 41 -9.23 -16.88 -18.85
N SER A 42 -10.00 -17.69 -18.12
CA SER A 42 -11.32 -17.26 -17.58
C SER A 42 -11.16 -16.27 -16.43
N LYS A 43 -12.05 -15.26 -16.33
CA LYS A 43 -12.08 -14.29 -15.22
C LYS A 43 -12.06 -14.95 -13.84
N LEU A 44 -12.72 -16.10 -13.71
CA LEU A 44 -12.76 -16.88 -12.47
C LEU A 44 -11.37 -17.41 -12.10
N THR A 45 -10.66 -17.97 -13.07
CA THR A 45 -9.30 -18.51 -12.90
C THR A 45 -8.33 -17.41 -12.48
N PHE A 46 -8.42 -16.23 -13.10
CA PHE A 46 -7.61 -15.07 -12.72
C PHE A 46 -7.87 -14.63 -11.26
N LYS A 47 -9.14 -14.52 -10.85
CA LYS A 47 -9.52 -14.19 -9.48
C LYS A 47 -9.07 -15.26 -8.47
N PHE A 48 -9.10 -16.53 -8.86
CA PHE A 48 -8.63 -17.63 -8.03
C PHE A 48 -7.12 -17.55 -7.77
N PHE A 49 -6.30 -17.36 -8.81
CA PHE A 49 -4.87 -17.17 -8.65
C PHE A 49 -4.55 -15.93 -7.82
N LEU A 50 -5.22 -14.81 -8.08
CA LEU A 50 -5.09 -13.60 -7.27
C LEU A 50 -5.39 -13.87 -5.78
N ALA A 51 -6.43 -14.64 -5.48
CA ALA A 51 -6.78 -15.00 -4.11
C ALA A 51 -5.69 -15.87 -3.46
N ILE A 52 -5.09 -16.82 -4.19
CA ILE A 52 -3.97 -17.63 -3.71
C ILE A 52 -2.76 -16.74 -3.40
N PHE A 53 -2.37 -15.86 -4.34
CA PHE A 53 -1.23 -14.95 -4.13
C PHE A 53 -1.48 -14.00 -2.95
N CYS A 54 -2.69 -13.44 -2.83
CA CYS A 54 -3.06 -12.61 -1.70
C CYS A 54 -2.99 -13.38 -0.37
N SER A 55 -3.43 -14.64 -0.34
CA SER A 55 -3.35 -15.49 0.85
C SER A 55 -1.91 -15.81 1.21
N LEU A 56 -1.07 -16.09 0.22
CA LEU A 56 0.35 -16.39 0.41
C LEU A 56 1.10 -15.16 0.94
N ILE A 57 0.89 -14.00 0.32
CA ILE A 57 1.46 -12.73 0.77
C ILE A 57 0.98 -12.40 2.20
N GLY A 58 -0.31 -12.57 2.48
CA GLY A 58 -0.86 -12.38 3.83
C GLY A 58 -0.21 -13.28 4.87
N ALA A 59 0.00 -14.57 4.54
CA ALA A 59 0.68 -15.51 5.41
C ALA A 59 2.13 -15.06 5.71
N PHE A 60 2.90 -14.69 4.68
CA PHE A 60 4.27 -14.19 4.87
C PHE A 60 4.34 -12.87 5.65
N LEU A 61 3.33 -12.01 5.53
CA LEU A 61 3.27 -10.73 6.23
C LEU A 61 2.74 -10.82 7.67
N THR A 62 2.15 -11.95 8.08
CA THR A 62 1.62 -12.13 9.44
C THR A 62 2.71 -11.98 10.49
N PHE A 63 3.86 -12.64 10.31
CA PHE A 63 4.95 -12.59 11.29
C PHE A 63 5.57 -11.18 11.40
N PRO A 64 5.94 -10.50 10.29
CA PRO A 64 6.31 -9.09 10.32
C PRO A 64 5.25 -8.19 10.96
N GLY A 65 3.96 -8.47 10.72
CA GLY A 65 2.83 -7.72 11.29
C GLY A 65 2.74 -7.84 12.81
N LEU A 66 2.82 -9.07 13.35
CA LEU A 66 2.84 -9.31 14.79
C LEU A 66 4.04 -8.64 15.47
N ARG A 67 5.21 -8.75 14.82
CA ARG A 67 6.44 -8.12 15.31
C ARG A 67 6.36 -6.58 15.29
N LEU A 68 5.72 -6.00 14.28
CA LEU A 68 5.44 -4.57 14.21
C LEU A 68 4.52 -4.12 15.35
N ALA A 69 3.47 -4.90 15.64
CA ALA A 69 2.54 -4.62 16.74
C ALA A 69 3.24 -4.68 18.11
N GLN A 70 4.12 -5.66 18.32
CA GLN A 70 4.94 -5.72 19.54
C GLN A 70 5.85 -4.49 19.68
N MET A 71 6.53 -4.07 18.60
CA MET A 71 7.34 -2.84 18.63
C MET A 71 6.52 -1.59 18.89
N HIS A 72 5.28 -1.53 18.41
CA HIS A 72 4.38 -0.42 18.69
C HIS A 72 4.03 -0.35 20.18
N LEU A 73 3.68 -1.48 20.79
CA LEU A 73 3.44 -1.56 22.24
C LEU A 73 4.69 -1.20 23.05
N ASP A 74 5.87 -1.65 22.63
CA ASP A 74 7.13 -1.30 23.27
C ASP A 74 7.44 0.20 23.16
N ALA A 75 7.18 0.81 22.01
CA ALA A 75 7.34 2.24 21.80
C ALA A 75 6.33 3.08 22.62
N LEU A 76 5.09 2.60 22.78
CA LEU A 76 4.08 3.23 23.65
C LEU A 76 4.52 3.23 25.11
N ASN A 77 5.03 2.09 25.58
CA ASN A 77 5.50 1.95 26.97
C ASN A 77 6.72 2.85 27.28
N LEU A 78 7.52 3.18 26.27
CA LEU A 78 8.66 4.08 26.39
C LEU A 78 8.29 5.56 26.20
N ALA A 79 7.16 5.85 25.57
CA ALA A 79 6.69 7.21 25.33
C ALA A 79 6.06 7.79 26.60
N THR A 80 6.76 8.73 27.24
CA THR A 80 6.27 9.43 28.44
C THR A 80 5.24 10.52 28.11
N GLU A 81 5.31 11.10 26.91
CA GLU A 81 4.44 12.20 26.51
C GLU A 81 3.17 11.74 25.81
N LYS A 82 2.02 12.30 26.21
CA LYS A 82 0.70 12.00 25.63
C LYS A 82 0.62 12.30 24.14
N ILE A 83 1.30 13.35 23.67
CA ILE A 83 1.33 13.74 22.26
C ILE A 83 2.05 12.66 21.43
N THR A 84 3.17 12.15 21.91
CA THR A 84 3.89 11.06 21.23
C THR A 84 3.07 9.78 21.18
N GLN A 85 2.33 9.46 22.24
CA GLN A 85 1.42 8.31 22.28
C GLN A 85 0.29 8.43 21.24
N THR A 86 -0.36 9.60 21.15
CA THR A 86 -1.44 9.81 20.17
C THR A 86 -0.92 9.74 18.73
N LEU A 87 0.23 10.36 18.44
CA LEU A 87 0.85 10.26 17.11
C LEU A 87 1.20 8.81 16.75
N LEU A 88 1.66 8.03 17.73
CA LEU A 88 2.02 6.63 17.51
C LEU A 88 0.78 5.79 17.17
N HIS A 89 -0.36 6.02 17.83
CA HIS A 89 -1.63 5.37 17.50
C HIS A 89 -2.13 5.74 16.11
N ILE A 90 -2.04 7.02 15.74
CA ILE A 90 -2.40 7.49 14.39
C ILE A 90 -1.51 6.81 13.34
N ASN A 91 -0.20 6.71 13.60
CA ASN A 91 0.74 6.03 12.71
C ASN A 91 0.45 4.53 12.57
N PHE A 92 0.05 3.85 13.65
CA PHE A 92 -0.36 2.45 13.61
C PHE A 92 -1.65 2.23 12.80
N LEU A 93 -2.59 3.18 12.87
CA LEU A 93 -3.87 3.12 12.15
C LEU A 93 -3.78 3.63 10.70
N ALA A 94 -2.72 4.35 10.35
CA ALA A 94 -2.49 4.92 9.01
C ALA A 94 -2.68 3.92 7.85
N PRO A 95 -2.19 2.67 7.91
CA PRO A 95 -2.42 1.68 6.85
C PRO A 95 -3.90 1.33 6.66
N LEU A 96 -4.69 1.34 7.75
CA LEU A 96 -6.14 1.11 7.67
C LEU A 96 -6.83 2.27 6.96
N PHE A 97 -6.52 3.51 7.34
CA PHE A 97 -7.08 4.69 6.68
C PHE A 97 -6.75 4.71 5.19
N MET A 98 -5.55 4.28 4.82
CA MET A 98 -5.15 4.13 3.41
C MET A 98 -6.00 3.11 2.66
N VAL A 99 -6.28 1.94 3.25
CA VAL A 99 -7.13 0.94 2.60
C VAL A 99 -8.57 1.46 2.49
N LEU A 100 -9.10 2.10 3.54
CA LEU A 100 -10.46 2.66 3.56
C LEU A 100 -10.67 3.74 2.50
N LEU A 101 -9.66 4.56 2.24
CA LEU A 101 -9.70 5.61 1.21
C LEU A 101 -9.83 5.05 -0.22
N TRP A 102 -9.48 3.77 -0.44
CA TRP A 102 -9.63 3.05 -1.71
C TRP A 102 -10.97 2.29 -1.84
N VAL A 103 -11.81 2.31 -0.80
CA VAL A 103 -13.13 1.64 -0.78
C VAL A 103 -14.21 2.65 -1.20
N LYS A 104 -14.76 2.47 -2.41
CA LYS A 104 -15.79 3.34 -3.03
C LYS A 104 -16.99 3.67 -2.11
N PRO A 105 -17.65 2.69 -1.47
CA PRO A 105 -18.86 2.96 -0.68
C PRO A 105 -18.59 3.75 0.61
N ILE A 106 -17.34 3.74 1.10
CA ILE A 106 -16.98 4.42 2.36
C ILE A 106 -16.66 5.89 2.10
N THR A 107 -16.00 6.17 0.97
CA THR A 107 -15.48 7.51 0.72
C THR A 107 -16.13 8.17 -0.49
N LYS A 108 -16.11 7.52 -1.65
CA LYS A 108 -16.61 8.11 -2.91
C LYS A 108 -18.14 8.22 -2.91
N ASP A 109 -18.87 7.16 -2.57
CA ASP A 109 -20.33 7.22 -2.55
C ASP A 109 -20.87 8.08 -1.39
N TYR A 110 -20.21 8.09 -0.23
CA TYR A 110 -20.63 8.91 0.91
C TYR A 110 -20.39 10.41 0.67
N ILE A 111 -19.30 10.79 -0.01
CA ILE A 111 -18.97 12.18 -0.32
C ILE A 111 -19.68 12.67 -1.59
N MET A 112 -19.85 11.82 -2.60
CA MET A 112 -20.49 12.21 -3.87
C MET A 112 -22.01 12.07 -3.85
N ASN A 113 -22.58 11.14 -3.06
CA ASN A 113 -24.02 10.91 -2.94
C ASN A 113 -24.41 10.66 -1.47
N PRO A 114 -24.39 11.67 -0.59
CA PRO A 114 -24.85 11.49 0.78
C PRO A 114 -26.32 11.00 0.77
N PRO A 115 -26.66 9.89 1.43
CA PRO A 115 -28.04 9.37 1.46
C PRO A 115 -29.00 10.22 2.32
N LEU A 116 -28.58 11.43 2.70
CA LEU A 116 -29.29 12.36 3.58
C LEU A 116 -30.06 13.41 2.75
N GLY A 117 -31.17 12.99 2.15
CA GLY A 117 -32.21 13.91 1.66
C GLY A 117 -32.41 13.93 0.15
N LYS A 118 -33.60 14.42 -0.26
CA LYS A 118 -34.17 14.34 -1.62
C LYS A 118 -33.44 15.13 -2.72
N GLU A 119 -32.33 15.80 -2.41
CA GLU A 119 -31.49 16.46 -3.41
C GLU A 119 -30.01 16.21 -3.09
N SER A 120 -29.41 15.24 -3.77
CA SER A 120 -27.99 14.92 -3.66
C SER A 120 -27.17 15.93 -4.46
N ILE A 121 -26.83 17.06 -3.83
CA ILE A 121 -25.84 17.99 -4.37
C ILE A 121 -24.47 17.34 -4.15
N PRO A 122 -23.69 17.03 -5.21
CA PRO A 122 -22.38 16.43 -5.04
C PRO A 122 -21.47 17.40 -4.27
N LEU A 123 -20.99 17.00 -3.07
CA LEU A 123 -20.17 17.89 -2.24
C LEU A 123 -18.81 18.19 -2.87
N MET A 124 -18.31 17.34 -3.78
CA MET A 124 -16.94 17.46 -4.29
C MET A 124 -16.77 16.82 -5.67
N THR A 125 -16.04 17.49 -6.56
CA THR A 125 -15.65 16.99 -7.89
C THR A 125 -14.56 15.91 -7.78
N GLU A 126 -14.53 14.95 -8.72
CA GLU A 126 -13.55 13.85 -8.75
C GLU A 126 -12.09 14.33 -8.66
N ALA A 127 -11.74 15.39 -9.38
CA ALA A 127 -10.38 15.96 -9.37
C ALA A 127 -9.96 16.49 -7.99
N THR A 128 -10.88 17.08 -7.24
CA THR A 128 -10.60 17.57 -5.88
C THR A 128 -10.40 16.39 -4.93
N PHE A 129 -11.13 15.29 -5.12
CA PHE A 129 -10.98 14.07 -4.32
C PHE A 129 -9.63 13.39 -4.53
N ASP A 130 -9.19 13.27 -5.78
CA ASP A 130 -7.87 12.72 -6.10
C ASP A 130 -6.74 13.60 -5.54
N THR A 131 -6.92 14.93 -5.58
CA THR A 131 -5.96 15.88 -4.97
C THR A 131 -5.90 15.75 -3.45
N LEU A 132 -7.05 15.61 -2.78
CA LEU A 132 -7.12 15.43 -1.33
C LEU A 132 -6.48 14.09 -0.92
N ARG A 133 -6.73 13.03 -1.68
CA ARG A 133 -6.11 11.71 -1.49
C ARG A 133 -4.59 11.78 -1.61
N LEU A 134 -4.07 12.52 -2.59
CA LEU A 134 -2.62 12.75 -2.71
C LEU A 134 -2.05 13.44 -1.46
N TRP A 135 -2.70 14.51 -0.99
CA TRP A 135 -2.29 15.21 0.23
C TRP A 135 -2.31 14.31 1.47
N LEU A 136 -3.34 13.45 1.61
CA LEU A 136 -3.40 12.46 2.69
C LEU A 136 -2.25 11.45 2.60
N ILE A 137 -1.92 10.94 1.41
CA ILE A 137 -0.78 10.02 1.22
C ILE A 137 0.52 10.69 1.69
N ILE A 138 0.76 11.94 1.26
CA ILE A 138 1.95 12.71 1.64
C ILE A 138 2.02 12.89 3.16
N LEU A 139 0.90 13.29 3.77
CA LEU A 139 0.81 13.49 5.23
C LEU A 139 1.11 12.20 5.99
N LEU A 140 0.54 11.06 5.56
CA LEU A 140 0.78 9.76 6.19
C LEU A 140 2.23 9.28 5.99
N CYS A 141 2.83 9.57 4.84
CA CYS A 141 4.25 9.29 4.61
C CYS A 141 5.15 10.13 5.53
N ALA A 142 4.85 11.42 5.69
CA ALA A 142 5.57 12.31 6.58
C ALA A 142 5.44 11.88 8.06
N LEU A 143 4.21 11.54 8.49
CA LEU A 143 3.95 11.02 9.84
C LEU A 143 4.77 9.75 10.11
N ARG A 144 4.81 8.83 9.14
CA ARG A 144 5.55 7.57 9.25
C ARG A 144 7.07 7.79 9.34
N LEU A 145 7.61 8.75 8.58
CA LEU A 145 9.01 9.15 8.68
C LEU A 145 9.33 9.78 10.05
N ALA A 146 8.46 10.64 10.57
CA ALA A 146 8.62 11.26 11.88
C ALA A 146 8.64 10.21 13.01
N MET A 147 7.75 9.23 12.95
CA MET A 147 7.64 8.16 13.96
C MET A 147 8.69 7.05 13.81
N MET A 148 9.38 6.97 12.66
CA MET A 148 10.40 5.93 12.39
C MET A 148 11.50 5.91 13.46
N ARG A 149 11.98 7.09 13.88
CA ARG A 149 13.04 7.18 14.91
C ARG A 149 12.59 6.57 16.22
N SER A 150 11.39 6.89 16.68
CA SER A 150 10.83 6.37 17.93
C SER A 150 10.64 4.85 17.88
N HIS A 151 10.17 4.31 16.76
CA HIS A 151 10.02 2.86 16.58
C HIS A 151 11.37 2.12 16.53
N LEU A 152 12.36 2.65 15.81
CA LEU A 152 13.70 2.05 15.76
C LEU A 152 14.39 2.10 17.12
N GLN A 153 14.22 3.19 17.88
CA GLN A 153 14.77 3.31 19.23
C GLN A 153 14.14 2.31 20.19
N ALA A 154 12.81 2.14 20.15
CA ALA A 154 12.13 1.13 20.95
C ALA A 154 12.62 -0.28 20.63
N TYR A 155 12.91 -0.56 19.35
CA TYR A 155 13.47 -1.83 18.94
C TYR A 155 14.93 -2.03 19.38
N LEU A 156 15.78 -0.99 19.34
CA LEU A 156 17.13 -1.06 19.90
C LEU A 156 17.11 -1.36 21.41
N ASN A 157 16.14 -0.79 22.13
CA ASN A 157 15.95 -1.03 23.55
C ASN A 157 15.55 -2.49 23.87
N LEU A 158 15.14 -3.29 22.88
CA LEU A 158 14.91 -4.72 23.05
C LEU A 158 16.19 -5.46 23.47
N ALA A 159 17.36 -5.06 22.94
CA ALA A 159 18.64 -5.64 23.34
C ALA A 159 18.88 -5.43 24.84
N GLN A 160 18.59 -4.21 25.34
CA GLN A 160 18.71 -3.89 26.76
C GLN A 160 17.76 -4.75 27.61
N LYS A 161 16.50 -4.88 27.21
CA LYS A 161 15.52 -5.74 27.91
C LYS A 161 15.98 -7.20 27.98
N CYS A 162 16.50 -7.75 26.89
CA CYS A 162 17.03 -9.12 26.86
C CYS A 162 18.23 -9.29 27.79
N VAL A 163 19.15 -8.31 27.85
CA VAL A 163 20.27 -8.32 28.80
C VAL A 163 19.76 -8.30 30.24
N ASP A 164 18.79 -7.43 30.55
CA ASP A 164 18.26 -7.31 31.90
C ASP A 164 17.43 -8.52 32.34
N GLN A 165 16.84 -9.26 31.39
CA GLN A 165 16.21 -10.55 31.65
C GLN A 165 17.25 -11.65 31.92
N MET A 166 18.31 -11.73 31.11
CA MET A 166 19.39 -12.69 31.34
C MET A 166 20.05 -12.49 32.71
N LYS A 167 20.23 -11.25 33.17
CA LYS A 167 20.74 -10.95 34.52
C LYS A 167 19.88 -11.54 35.65
N LYS A 168 18.60 -11.80 35.42
CA LYS A 168 17.66 -12.36 36.40
C LYS A 168 17.63 -13.90 36.39
N GLU A 169 18.15 -14.52 35.35
CA GLU A 169 18.21 -15.97 35.22
C GLU A 169 19.43 -16.50 35.99
N ALA A 170 19.23 -17.52 36.83
CA ALA A 170 20.31 -18.14 37.59
C ALA A 170 21.15 -19.04 36.67
N GLY A 171 22.35 -18.59 36.30
CA GLY A 171 23.26 -19.37 35.47
C GLY A 171 24.51 -18.59 35.06
N ARG A 172 25.55 -19.31 34.60
CA ARG A 172 26.74 -18.67 34.04
C ARG A 172 26.42 -18.17 32.64
N ILE A 173 26.10 -16.88 32.51
CA ILE A 173 25.82 -16.24 31.23
C ILE A 173 27.14 -16.13 30.44
N SER A 174 27.17 -16.73 29.25
CA SER A 174 28.33 -16.62 28.36
C SER A 174 28.37 -15.24 27.71
N THR A 175 29.52 -14.56 27.75
CA THR A 175 29.72 -13.27 27.06
C THR A 175 29.50 -13.38 25.55
N VAL A 176 29.76 -14.57 24.97
CA VAL A 176 29.53 -14.87 23.55
C VAL A 176 28.04 -14.92 23.20
N GLU A 177 27.21 -15.47 24.09
CA GLU A 177 25.75 -15.54 23.88
C GLU A 177 25.13 -14.14 23.97
N LEU A 178 25.59 -13.34 24.92
CA LEU A 178 25.18 -11.94 25.07
C LEU A 178 25.54 -11.12 23.82
N GLN A 179 26.78 -11.25 23.33
CA GLN A 179 27.21 -10.58 22.10
C GLN A 179 26.39 -11.02 20.87
N LYS A 180 26.12 -12.33 20.71
CA LYS A 180 25.30 -12.85 19.61
C LYS A 180 23.86 -12.32 19.65
N MET A 181 23.27 -12.20 20.85
CA MET A 181 21.93 -11.66 21.03
C MET A 181 21.87 -10.18 20.60
N VAL A 182 22.80 -9.36 21.10
CA VAL A 182 22.87 -7.93 20.75
C VAL A 182 23.11 -7.75 19.26
N ALA A 183 24.07 -8.48 18.68
CA ALA A 183 24.37 -8.43 17.25
C ALA A 183 23.14 -8.79 16.38
N ARG A 184 22.36 -9.80 16.78
CA ARG A 184 21.12 -10.19 16.08
C ARG A 184 20.11 -9.05 16.04
N VAL A 185 19.95 -8.30 17.15
CA VAL A 185 19.05 -7.14 17.21
C VAL A 185 19.51 -6.07 16.23
N PHE A 186 20.81 -5.72 16.21
CA PHE A 186 21.37 -4.73 15.28
C PHE A 186 21.25 -5.13 13.81
N TYR A 187 21.61 -6.36 13.43
CA TYR A 187 21.48 -6.81 12.04
C TYR A 187 20.02 -6.77 11.56
N TYR A 188 19.07 -7.13 12.43
CA TYR A 188 17.66 -7.13 12.07
C TYR A 188 17.05 -5.71 12.06
N LEU A 189 17.67 -4.73 12.74
CA LEU A 189 17.26 -3.33 12.67
C LEU A 189 17.23 -2.81 11.23
N CYS A 190 18.24 -3.15 10.42
CA CYS A 190 18.31 -2.74 9.02
C CYS A 190 17.13 -3.28 8.21
N VAL A 191 16.73 -4.54 8.46
CA VAL A 191 15.58 -5.16 7.80
C VAL A 191 14.28 -4.44 8.19
N ILE A 192 14.13 -4.08 9.47
CA ILE A 192 12.97 -3.31 9.94
C ILE A 192 12.94 -1.91 9.32
N ALA A 193 14.09 -1.23 9.26
CA ALA A 193 14.18 0.08 8.64
C ALA A 193 13.74 0.03 7.17
N LEU A 194 14.20 -0.98 6.42
CA LEU A 194 13.76 -1.22 5.04
C LEU A 194 12.25 -1.51 4.96
N GLN A 195 11.70 -2.29 5.88
CA GLN A 195 10.25 -2.57 5.93
C GLN A 195 9.42 -1.31 6.20
N TYR A 196 9.97 -0.33 6.93
CA TYR A 196 9.34 0.96 7.15
C TYR A 196 9.43 1.89 5.94
N VAL A 197 10.54 1.85 5.21
CA VAL A 197 10.77 2.68 4.01
C VAL A 197 10.04 2.15 2.79
N ALA A 198 9.91 0.83 2.64
CA ALA A 198 9.31 0.24 1.43
C ALA A 198 7.90 0.79 1.10
N PRO A 199 6.96 0.92 2.07
CA PRO A 199 5.65 1.50 1.77
C PRO A 199 5.69 2.99 1.44
N LEU A 200 6.70 3.74 1.92
CA LEU A 200 6.86 5.16 1.59
C LEU A 200 7.22 5.37 0.11
N VAL A 201 7.81 4.37 -0.53
CA VAL A 201 8.18 4.43 -1.95
C VAL A 201 7.07 3.85 -2.81
N ILE A 202 6.55 2.69 -2.43
CA ILE A 202 5.59 1.92 -3.25
C ILE A 202 4.24 2.63 -3.35
N ILE A 203 3.69 3.12 -2.24
CA ILE A 203 2.33 3.67 -2.20
C ILE A 203 2.18 4.94 -3.05
N PRO A 204 3.00 6.00 -2.86
CA PRO A 204 2.91 7.17 -3.72
C PRO A 204 3.28 6.85 -5.17
N GLY A 205 4.24 5.95 -5.42
CA GLY A 205 4.59 5.52 -6.78
C GLY A 205 3.42 4.88 -7.54
N VAL A 206 2.71 3.94 -6.89
CA VAL A 206 1.52 3.30 -7.46
C VAL A 206 0.37 4.30 -7.64
N PHE A 207 0.19 5.23 -6.69
CA PHE A 207 -0.85 6.26 -6.83
C PHE A 207 -0.55 7.21 -8.00
N ILE A 208 0.69 7.66 -8.16
CA ILE A 208 1.10 8.52 -9.28
C ILE A 208 0.95 7.78 -10.61
N GLN A 209 1.27 6.48 -10.66
CA GLN A 209 1.09 5.67 -11.86
C GLN A 209 -0.39 5.50 -12.22
N ASN A 210 -1.25 5.25 -11.23
CA ASN A 210 -2.70 5.19 -11.42
C ASN A 210 -3.30 6.53 -11.85
N LEU A 211 -2.80 7.64 -11.30
CA LEU A 211 -3.18 8.98 -11.74
C LEU A 211 -2.68 9.24 -13.17
N SER A 212 -1.49 8.77 -13.54
CA SER A 212 -0.87 8.97 -14.86
C SER A 212 -1.44 8.07 -15.96
N LEU A 213 -2.03 6.92 -15.60
CA LEU A 213 -2.65 5.98 -16.55
C LEU A 213 -3.77 6.61 -17.41
N PRO A 214 -4.67 7.50 -16.91
CA PRO A 214 -5.54 8.29 -17.78
C PRO A 214 -4.82 9.40 -18.56
N TYR A 215 -3.69 9.95 -18.07
CA TYR A 215 -2.94 11.01 -18.77
C TYR A 215 -1.92 10.51 -19.80
N GLN A 216 -1.53 9.22 -19.76
CA GLN A 216 -0.71 8.60 -20.80
C GLN A 216 -1.46 8.48 -22.14
N TRP A 217 -2.79 8.37 -22.12
CA TRP A 217 -3.61 8.47 -23.34
C TRP A 217 -3.68 9.90 -23.86
N ILE A 218 -3.59 10.93 -23.01
CA ILE A 218 -3.61 12.33 -23.44
C ILE A 218 -2.26 12.76 -24.00
N ILE A 219 -1.14 12.39 -23.38
CA ILE A 219 0.20 12.82 -23.83
C ILE A 219 0.66 12.05 -25.09
N VAL A 220 0.18 10.83 -25.32
CA VAL A 220 0.52 10.06 -26.55
C VAL A 220 -0.38 10.45 -27.73
N TYR A 221 -1.64 10.87 -27.52
CA TYR A 221 -2.53 11.28 -28.61
C TYR A 221 -2.56 12.78 -28.89
N CYS A 222 -2.19 13.66 -27.95
CA CYS A 222 -2.15 15.11 -28.18
C CYS A 222 -1.14 15.53 -29.29
N PRO A 223 0.05 14.91 -29.44
CA PRO A 223 0.95 15.22 -30.55
C PRO A 223 0.41 14.73 -31.89
N ILE A 224 -0.34 13.61 -31.90
CA ILE A 224 -0.87 12.97 -33.10
C ILE A 224 -2.11 13.71 -33.62
N LEU A 225 -2.98 14.18 -32.72
CA LEU A 225 -4.15 14.98 -33.10
C LEU A 225 -3.74 16.38 -33.59
N PHE A 226 -2.66 16.95 -33.04
CA PHE A 226 -2.14 18.25 -33.50
C PHE A 226 -1.45 18.16 -34.87
N THR A 227 -0.76 17.06 -35.18
CA THR A 227 -0.15 16.85 -36.50
C THR A 227 -1.17 16.51 -37.59
N LEU A 228 -2.23 15.75 -37.28
CA LEU A 228 -3.30 15.45 -38.25
C LEU A 228 -4.17 16.68 -38.59
N ASN A 229 -4.41 17.59 -37.64
CA ASN A 229 -5.20 18.80 -37.89
C ASN A 229 -4.41 19.87 -38.66
N TYR A 230 -3.08 19.95 -38.45
CA TYR A 230 -2.21 20.85 -39.22
C TYR A 230 -2.10 20.46 -40.71
N HIS A 231 -2.19 19.17 -41.02
CA HIS A 231 -2.14 18.67 -42.40
C HIS A 231 -3.45 18.86 -43.18
N GLN A 232 -4.59 19.02 -42.49
CA GLN A 232 -5.90 19.30 -43.11
C GLN A 232 -6.13 20.80 -43.35
N LEU A 233 -5.47 21.69 -42.59
CA LEU A 233 -5.57 23.14 -42.75
C LEU A 233 -4.62 23.72 -43.82
N LYS A 234 -3.61 22.97 -44.26
CA LYS A 234 -2.65 23.40 -45.29
C LYS A 234 -2.96 22.85 -46.70
N GLY A 235 -4.08 22.14 -46.84
CA GLY A 235 -4.57 21.53 -48.08
C GLY A 235 -5.84 22.17 -48.64
N LYS A 236 -6.08 23.45 -48.33
CA LYS A 236 -7.03 24.32 -49.03
C LYS A 236 -6.34 25.58 -49.49
#